data_AF-A0A8E2UE03-F1
#
_entry.id   AF-A0A8E2UE03-F1
#
_cell.length_a   1.000
_cell.length_b   1.000
_cell.length_c   1.000
_cell.angle_alpha   90.00
_cell.angle_beta   90.00
_cell.angle_gamma   90.00
#
_symmetry.space_group_name_H-M   'P 1'
#
loop_
_entity.id
_entity.type
_entity.pdbx_description
1 polymer ?
#
loop_
_entity_poly.entity_id
_entity_poly.type
_entity_poly.pdbx_seq_one_letter_code
_entity_poly.pdbx_strand_id
1 'polypeptide(L)'
;MLVVDKILEDLKKQTKEGFLKYNINEIKEITKYLNEYKNINESKNKNSINQAFNFANDDEWYTTKEDVQFFINMANIPKDKVIWCPFDLKSSNFVKIFKQNGYKVISSHISEGKDFYNFEPKQQWDIIISNPPFRGKHNILERLLVFGKPWALIFGIQALNSEKFCDKLQMFEKPQYIHLKRRMCFTKDHINYDVMKLSRPSFASMWICNKLFENDIQVWKGVDYKKDGKEFF
;
A
#
# COMPACT_ATOMS: atom_id res chain seq x y z
N MET A 1 -20.22 9.72 -5.43
CA MET A 1 -19.91 10.89 -6.25
C MET A 1 -18.42 11.13 -6.11
N LEU A 2 -17.64 10.91 -7.18
CA LEU A 2 -16.19 11.02 -7.11
C LEU A 2 -15.83 12.47 -6.74
N VAL A 3 -14.75 12.68 -5.99
CA VAL A 3 -14.29 14.03 -5.59
C VAL A 3 -14.19 14.98 -6.80
N VAL A 4 -13.85 14.44 -7.97
CA VAL A 4 -13.80 15.14 -9.27
C VAL A 4 -15.17 15.64 -9.72
N ASP A 5 -16.25 14.87 -9.52
CA ASP A 5 -17.61 15.27 -9.94
C ASP A 5 -18.08 16.50 -9.15
N LYS A 6 -17.78 16.53 -7.83
CA LYS A 6 -18.10 17.66 -6.97
C LYS A 6 -17.33 18.92 -7.38
N ILE A 7 -16.04 18.79 -7.72
CA ILE A 7 -15.21 19.90 -8.19
C ILE A 7 -15.72 20.45 -9.53
N LEU A 8 -16.14 19.58 -10.45
CA LEU A 8 -16.73 19.98 -11.74
C LEU A 8 -18.07 20.69 -11.58
N GLU A 9 -18.91 20.26 -10.64
CA GLU A 9 -20.16 20.95 -10.29
C GLU A 9 -19.90 22.33 -9.67
N ASP A 10 -18.96 22.43 -8.74
CA ASP A 10 -18.59 23.69 -8.09
C ASP A 10 -18.03 24.70 -9.10
N LEU A 11 -17.19 24.28 -10.04
CA LEU A 11 -16.66 25.14 -11.12
C LEU A 11 -17.77 25.63 -12.07
N LYS A 12 -18.72 24.76 -12.45
CA LYS A 12 -19.87 25.15 -13.29
C LYS A 12 -20.75 26.16 -12.58
N LYS A 13 -20.94 26.00 -11.27
CA LYS A 13 -21.73 26.92 -10.44
C LYS A 13 -21.07 28.31 -10.34
N GLN A 14 -19.76 28.37 -10.06
CA GLN A 14 -18.99 29.62 -10.04
C GLN A 14 -19.04 30.36 -11.38
N THR A 15 -19.01 29.63 -12.49
CA THR A 15 -19.12 30.21 -13.84
C THR A 15 -20.50 30.82 -14.10
N LYS A 16 -21.57 30.22 -13.58
CA LYS A 16 -22.95 30.67 -13.77
C LYS A 16 -23.32 31.85 -12.86
N GLU A 17 -22.74 31.92 -11.67
CA GLU A 17 -23.03 32.94 -10.64
C GLU A 17 -22.13 34.17 -10.74
N GLY A 18 -21.15 34.20 -11.67
CA GLY A 18 -20.29 35.37 -11.93
C GLY A 18 -19.18 35.59 -10.88
N PHE A 19 -19.07 34.73 -9.88
CA PHE A 19 -18.00 34.75 -8.87
C PHE A 19 -16.83 33.87 -9.32
N LEU A 20 -16.00 34.42 -10.19
CA LEU A 20 -14.87 33.70 -10.79
C LEU A 20 -13.59 33.94 -10.00
N LYS A 21 -13.12 32.91 -9.28
CA LYS A 21 -11.78 32.90 -8.66
C LYS A 21 -10.65 32.76 -9.70
N TYR A 22 -10.97 32.21 -10.87
CA TYR A 22 -10.08 31.95 -12.00
C TYR A 22 -10.69 32.50 -13.28
N ASN A 23 -9.89 32.91 -14.25
CA ASN A 23 -10.43 33.43 -15.51
C ASN A 23 -11.07 32.30 -16.36
N ILE A 24 -11.90 32.67 -17.35
CA ILE A 24 -12.67 31.71 -18.16
C ILE A 24 -11.77 30.71 -18.90
N ASN A 25 -10.56 31.11 -19.31
CA ASN A 25 -9.63 30.22 -20.02
C ASN A 25 -9.00 29.20 -19.06
N GLU A 26 -8.65 29.61 -17.84
CA GLU A 26 -8.15 28.71 -16.79
C GLU A 26 -9.19 27.66 -16.39
N ILE A 27 -10.46 28.06 -16.26
CA ILE A 27 -11.55 27.10 -15.94
C ILE A 27 -11.73 26.08 -17.07
N LYS A 28 -11.59 26.49 -18.34
CA LYS A 28 -11.66 25.56 -19.48
C LYS A 28 -10.53 24.53 -19.44
N GLU A 29 -9.30 24.97 -19.15
CA GLU A 29 -8.13 24.07 -19.03
C GLU A 29 -8.29 23.11 -17.84
N ILE A 30 -8.69 23.61 -16.66
CA ILE A 30 -8.93 22.76 -15.48
C ILE A 30 -10.05 21.74 -15.75
N THR A 31 -11.14 22.18 -16.38
CA THR A 31 -12.27 21.30 -16.74
C THR A 31 -11.83 20.22 -17.73
N LYS A 32 -11.01 20.57 -18.72
CA LYS A 32 -10.45 19.64 -19.69
C LYS A 32 -9.56 18.60 -19.01
N TYR A 33 -8.62 19.03 -18.16
CA TYR A 33 -7.76 18.15 -17.39
C TYR A 33 -8.54 17.18 -16.49
N LEU A 34 -9.55 17.68 -15.77
CA LEU A 34 -10.38 16.85 -14.88
C LEU A 34 -11.22 15.83 -15.66
N ASN A 35 -11.74 16.20 -16.83
CA ASN A 35 -12.46 15.27 -17.71
C ASN A 35 -11.53 14.21 -18.31
N GLU A 36 -10.31 14.59 -18.72
CA GLU A 36 -9.29 13.65 -19.19
C GLU A 36 -8.89 12.68 -18.07
N TYR A 37 -8.65 13.18 -16.86
CA TYR A 37 -8.35 12.37 -15.68
C TYR A 37 -9.50 11.39 -15.36
N LYS A 38 -10.75 11.85 -15.43
CA LYS A 38 -11.94 11.00 -15.25
C LYS A 38 -12.03 9.91 -16.31
N ASN A 39 -11.86 10.25 -17.59
CA ASN A 39 -11.90 9.30 -18.71
C ASN A 39 -10.77 8.26 -18.64
N ILE A 40 -9.56 8.67 -18.25
CA ILE A 40 -8.42 7.78 -18.01
C ILE A 40 -8.72 6.79 -16.86
N ASN A 41 -9.37 7.25 -15.79
CA ASN A 41 -9.70 6.36 -14.66
C ASN A 41 -10.92 5.46 -14.94
N GLU A 42 -11.92 5.92 -15.68
CA GLU A 42 -13.04 5.09 -16.11
C GLU A 42 -12.60 4.00 -17.11
N SER A 43 -11.70 4.33 -18.04
CA SER A 43 -11.09 3.35 -18.95
C SER A 43 -10.18 2.35 -18.22
N LYS A 44 -9.41 2.79 -17.22
CA LYS A 44 -8.67 1.90 -16.32
C LYS A 44 -9.60 0.98 -15.53
N ASN A 45 -10.78 1.44 -15.09
CA ASN A 45 -11.78 0.63 -14.39
C ASN A 45 -12.48 -0.40 -15.30
N LYS A 46 -12.64 -0.14 -16.60
CA LYS A 46 -13.10 -1.18 -17.54
C LYS A 46 -12.04 -2.26 -17.75
N ASN A 47 -10.76 -1.87 -17.70
CA ASN A 47 -9.63 -2.80 -17.73
C ASN A 47 -9.37 -3.46 -16.37
N SER A 48 -9.88 -2.94 -15.25
CA SER A 48 -9.59 -3.44 -13.90
C SER A 48 -10.25 -4.79 -13.61
N ILE A 49 -11.37 -5.11 -14.26
CA ILE A 49 -11.97 -6.45 -14.20
C ILE A 49 -11.02 -7.45 -14.86
N ASN A 50 -10.58 -7.20 -16.10
CA ASN A 50 -9.57 -8.04 -16.77
C ASN A 50 -8.22 -8.05 -16.04
N GLN A 51 -7.86 -6.96 -15.35
CA GLN A 51 -6.65 -6.88 -14.55
C GLN A 51 -6.76 -7.71 -13.27
N ALA A 52 -7.88 -7.65 -12.54
CA ALA A 52 -8.16 -8.47 -11.36
C ALA A 52 -8.24 -9.97 -11.72
N PHE A 53 -8.84 -10.30 -12.87
CA PHE A 53 -8.84 -11.66 -13.44
C PHE A 53 -7.42 -12.11 -13.85
N ASN A 54 -6.58 -11.22 -14.39
CA ASN A 54 -5.17 -11.53 -14.68
C ASN A 54 -4.28 -11.59 -13.42
N PHE A 55 -4.59 -10.84 -12.35
CA PHE A 55 -3.93 -10.94 -11.05
C PHE A 55 -4.22 -12.28 -10.37
N ALA A 56 -5.43 -12.82 -10.55
CA ALA A 56 -5.81 -14.14 -10.06
C ALA A 56 -5.05 -15.30 -10.72
N ASN A 57 -4.41 -15.07 -11.87
CA ASN A 57 -3.86 -16.15 -12.69
C ASN A 57 -2.38 -16.50 -12.48
N ASP A 58 -1.55 -15.80 -11.67
CA ASP A 58 -0.28 -16.44 -11.21
C ASP A 58 0.60 -15.74 -10.13
N ASP A 59 0.33 -14.50 -9.71
CA ASP A 59 1.36 -13.66 -9.06
C ASP A 59 1.10 -13.27 -7.58
N GLU A 60 0.10 -13.86 -6.89
CA GLU A 60 -0.15 -13.54 -5.47
C GLU A 60 0.78 -14.33 -4.53
N TRP A 61 1.67 -13.60 -3.85
CA TRP A 61 2.61 -14.14 -2.87
C TRP A 61 2.29 -13.58 -1.48
N TYR A 62 1.90 -14.46 -0.57
CA TYR A 62 1.52 -14.09 0.78
C TYR A 62 2.72 -14.00 1.71
N THR A 63 2.72 -12.97 2.56
CA THR A 63 3.65 -12.86 3.69
C THR A 63 3.30 -13.89 4.75
N THR A 64 4.31 -14.52 5.36
CA THR A 64 4.12 -15.51 6.41
C THR A 64 3.59 -14.87 7.69
N LYS A 65 3.02 -15.69 8.58
CA LYS A 65 2.54 -15.24 9.90
C LYS A 65 3.72 -14.84 10.79
N GLU A 66 4.85 -15.52 10.65
CA GLU A 66 6.07 -15.25 11.41
C GLU A 66 6.63 -13.86 11.08
N ASP A 67 6.67 -13.48 9.79
CA ASP A 67 7.15 -12.16 9.38
C ASP A 67 6.21 -11.04 9.86
N VAL A 68 4.88 -11.25 9.79
CA VAL A 68 3.91 -10.28 10.32
C VAL A 68 4.04 -10.15 11.84
N GLN A 69 4.16 -11.26 12.57
CA GLN A 69 4.35 -11.25 14.02
C GLN A 69 5.67 -10.58 14.39
N PHE A 70 6.74 -10.84 13.64
CA PHE A 70 8.04 -10.19 13.83
C PHE A 70 7.93 -8.68 13.67
N PHE A 71 7.26 -8.22 12.60
CA PHE A 71 7.00 -6.78 12.41
C PHE A 71 6.24 -6.17 13.58
N ILE A 72 5.16 -6.81 14.06
CA ILE A 72 4.39 -6.33 15.22
C ILE A 72 5.28 -6.15 16.46
N ASN A 73 6.13 -7.14 16.74
CA ASN A 73 7.01 -7.12 17.91
C ASN A 73 8.05 -6.00 17.83
N MET A 74 8.56 -5.71 16.63
CA MET A 74 9.59 -4.70 16.41
C MET A 74 9.03 -3.29 16.29
N ALA A 75 7.88 -3.14 15.63
CA ALA A 75 7.35 -1.83 15.27
C ALA A 75 6.65 -1.10 16.42
N ASN A 76 6.21 -1.84 17.45
CA ASN A 76 5.55 -1.31 18.65
C ASN A 76 4.43 -0.29 18.35
N ILE A 77 3.55 -0.63 17.39
CA ILE A 77 2.44 0.24 16.99
C ILE A 77 1.45 0.38 18.17
N PRO A 78 0.99 1.59 18.52
CA PRO A 78 0.01 1.78 19.58
C PRO A 78 -1.31 1.05 19.31
N LYS A 79 -1.89 0.42 20.33
CA LYS A 79 -3.10 -0.44 20.21
C LYS A 79 -4.39 0.32 19.94
N ASP A 80 -4.41 1.63 20.21
CA ASP A 80 -5.53 2.52 19.95
C ASP A 80 -5.69 2.83 18.44
N LYS A 81 -4.61 2.66 17.65
CA LYS A 81 -4.60 2.89 16.21
C LYS A 81 -5.44 1.86 15.44
N VAL A 82 -6.15 2.35 14.44
CA VAL A 82 -6.87 1.54 13.47
C VAL A 82 -5.99 1.33 12.24
N ILE A 83 -5.59 0.08 12.02
CA ILE A 83 -4.75 -0.34 10.91
C ILE A 83 -5.63 -0.67 9.71
N TRP A 84 -5.35 -0.05 8.57
CA TRP A 84 -5.93 -0.45 7.29
C TRP A 84 -4.92 -1.32 6.52
N CYS A 85 -5.36 -2.53 6.16
CA CYS A 85 -4.66 -3.47 5.31
C CYS A 85 -5.32 -3.46 3.90
N PRO A 86 -4.88 -2.57 2.98
CA PRO A 86 -5.60 -2.29 1.74
C PRO A 86 -5.46 -3.33 0.63
N PHE A 87 -4.54 -4.28 0.78
CA PHE A 87 -4.23 -5.32 -0.20
C PHE A 87 -4.53 -6.72 0.38
N ASP A 88 -5.44 -6.80 1.34
CA ASP A 88 -5.61 -7.98 2.17
C ASP A 88 -7.08 -8.41 2.28
N LEU A 89 -7.31 -9.70 2.03
CA LEU A 89 -8.55 -10.36 2.43
C LEU A 89 -8.59 -10.55 3.94
N LYS A 90 -9.79 -10.75 4.49
CA LYS A 90 -9.97 -11.08 5.92
C LYS A 90 -9.18 -12.33 6.35
N SER A 91 -8.91 -13.22 5.40
CA SER A 91 -8.15 -14.46 5.60
C SER A 91 -6.62 -14.26 5.59
N SER A 92 -6.12 -13.08 5.22
CA SER A 92 -4.68 -12.85 5.11
C SER A 92 -3.96 -12.90 6.46
N ASN A 93 -2.67 -13.21 6.43
CA ASN A 93 -1.85 -13.24 7.65
C ASN A 93 -1.73 -11.86 8.30
N PHE A 94 -1.67 -10.77 7.53
CA PHE A 94 -1.73 -9.42 8.08
C PHE A 94 -2.97 -9.25 8.97
N VAL A 95 -4.16 -9.50 8.41
CA VAL A 95 -5.43 -9.25 9.11
C VAL A 95 -5.58 -10.17 10.32
N LYS A 96 -5.28 -11.46 10.16
CA LYS A 96 -5.38 -12.45 11.24
C LYS A 96 -4.44 -12.13 12.39
N ILE A 97 -3.16 -11.91 12.11
CA ILE A 97 -2.13 -11.75 13.14
C ILE A 97 -2.29 -10.39 13.84
N PHE A 98 -2.58 -9.29 13.12
CA PHE A 98 -2.87 -8.01 13.78
C PHE A 98 -4.09 -8.12 14.72
N LYS A 99 -5.18 -8.77 14.30
CA LYS A 99 -6.35 -8.96 15.18
C LYS A 99 -6.04 -9.83 16.40
N GLN A 100 -5.30 -10.93 16.23
CA GLN A 100 -4.87 -11.78 17.34
C GLN A 100 -4.00 -11.04 18.35
N ASN A 101 -3.23 -10.04 17.89
CA ASN A 101 -2.43 -9.16 18.74
C ASN A 101 -3.24 -7.96 19.28
N GLY A 102 -4.57 -7.96 19.18
CA GLY A 102 -5.45 -6.97 19.79
C GLY A 102 -5.59 -5.64 19.03
N TYR A 103 -5.15 -5.56 17.78
CA TYR A 103 -5.33 -4.35 16.97
C TYR A 103 -6.71 -4.26 16.34
N LYS A 104 -7.18 -3.02 16.13
CA LYS A 104 -8.33 -2.74 15.26
C LYS A 104 -7.86 -2.76 13.81
N VAL A 105 -8.49 -3.61 12.99
CA VAL A 105 -8.06 -3.82 11.60
C VAL A 105 -9.23 -3.69 10.64
N ILE A 106 -9.05 -2.85 9.62
CA ILE A 106 -9.89 -2.77 8.43
C ILE A 106 -9.13 -3.47 7.29
N SER A 107 -9.81 -4.35 6.57
CA SER A 107 -9.23 -5.05 5.41
C SER A 107 -10.02 -4.71 4.15
N SER A 108 -9.31 -4.58 3.03
CA SER A 108 -9.92 -4.47 1.70
C SER A 108 -9.06 -5.19 0.69
N HIS A 109 -9.68 -5.71 -0.35
CA HIS A 109 -8.98 -6.38 -1.44
C HIS A 109 -9.68 -6.12 -2.77
N ILE A 110 -8.91 -6.14 -3.86
CA ILE A 110 -9.44 -5.91 -5.22
C ILE A 110 -10.50 -6.96 -5.60
N SER A 111 -10.36 -8.21 -5.14
CA SER A 111 -11.35 -9.26 -5.39
C SER A 111 -12.68 -9.05 -4.66
N GLU A 112 -12.73 -8.18 -3.64
CA GLU A 112 -13.98 -7.76 -3.00
C GLU A 112 -14.60 -6.53 -3.68
N GLY A 113 -14.10 -6.12 -4.84
CA GLY A 113 -14.48 -4.86 -5.51
C GLY A 113 -13.96 -3.61 -4.82
N LYS A 114 -13.00 -3.76 -3.90
CA LYS A 114 -12.37 -2.67 -3.14
C LYS A 114 -10.95 -2.45 -3.64
N ASP A 115 -10.83 -2.07 -4.90
CA ASP A 115 -9.55 -1.71 -5.51
C ASP A 115 -8.91 -0.58 -4.71
N PHE A 116 -7.66 -0.78 -4.25
CA PHE A 116 -6.90 0.27 -3.57
C PHE A 116 -7.08 1.56 -4.32
N TYR A 117 -6.76 1.70 -5.60
CA TYR A 117 -6.73 3.01 -6.27
C TYR A 117 -8.01 3.86 -6.19
N ASN A 118 -9.17 3.22 -6.02
CA ASN A 118 -10.48 3.89 -6.07
C ASN A 118 -11.29 3.75 -4.77
N PHE A 119 -10.84 2.92 -3.82
CA PHE A 119 -11.55 2.62 -2.59
C PHE A 119 -10.85 3.24 -1.37
N GLU A 120 -11.65 3.83 -0.48
CA GLU A 120 -11.24 4.21 0.87
C GLU A 120 -12.34 3.76 1.85
N PRO A 121 -11.98 3.16 3.01
CA PRO A 121 -12.94 2.80 4.03
C PRO A 121 -13.72 4.02 4.54
N LYS A 122 -15.02 3.85 4.79
CA LYS A 122 -15.84 4.90 5.43
C LYS A 122 -15.49 5.09 6.90
N GLN A 123 -15.00 4.04 7.54
CA GLN A 123 -14.54 4.07 8.92
C GLN A 123 -13.23 4.86 9.02
N GLN A 124 -13.06 5.59 10.13
CA GLN A 124 -11.78 6.23 10.44
C GLN A 124 -10.67 5.19 10.58
N TRP A 125 -9.52 5.51 10.02
CA TRP A 125 -8.30 4.69 10.02
C TRP A 125 -7.08 5.59 10.21
N ASP A 126 -6.05 5.08 10.88
CA ASP A 126 -4.89 5.90 11.28
C ASP A 126 -3.64 5.60 10.45
N ILE A 127 -3.48 4.34 10.05
CA ILE A 127 -2.22 3.85 9.47
C ILE A 127 -2.48 2.75 8.45
N ILE A 128 -1.67 2.72 7.38
CA ILE A 128 -1.65 1.60 6.42
C ILE A 128 -0.50 0.65 6.73
N ILE A 129 -0.78 -0.65 6.89
CA ILE A 129 0.27 -1.68 7.02
C ILE A 129 -0.13 -2.91 6.20
N SER A 130 0.64 -3.27 5.18
CA SER A 130 0.31 -4.37 4.25
C SER A 130 1.48 -4.79 3.34
N ASN A 131 1.30 -5.85 2.55
CA ASN A 131 2.16 -6.25 1.45
C ASN A 131 1.50 -5.87 0.11
N PRO A 132 1.95 -4.80 -0.58
CA PRO A 132 1.36 -4.37 -1.84
C PRO A 132 1.61 -5.34 -3.00
N PRO A 133 0.81 -5.28 -4.07
CA PRO A 133 1.08 -6.02 -5.29
C PRO A 133 2.43 -5.64 -5.90
N PHE A 134 3.05 -6.56 -6.65
CA PHE A 134 4.38 -6.33 -7.21
C PHE A 134 4.43 -5.22 -8.27
N ARG A 135 3.35 -4.97 -8.99
CA ARG A 135 3.28 -3.98 -10.07
C ARG A 135 2.70 -2.65 -9.56
N GLY A 136 3.00 -1.55 -10.26
CA GLY A 136 2.38 -0.25 -9.96
C GLY A 136 2.84 0.43 -8.65
N LYS A 137 4.07 0.15 -8.19
CA LYS A 137 4.61 0.63 -6.91
C LYS A 137 4.58 2.16 -6.76
N HIS A 138 4.93 2.91 -7.81
CA HIS A 138 4.89 4.39 -7.78
C HIS A 138 3.46 4.93 -7.66
N ASN A 139 2.48 4.31 -8.32
CA ASN A 139 1.06 4.69 -8.19
C ASN A 139 0.54 4.45 -6.76
N ILE A 140 1.06 3.42 -6.07
CA ILE A 140 0.75 3.19 -4.66
C ILE A 140 1.29 4.35 -3.81
N LEU A 141 2.53 4.77 -4.04
CA LEU A 141 3.12 5.92 -3.35
C LEU A 141 2.36 7.23 -3.61
N GLU A 142 1.97 7.50 -4.87
CA GLU A 142 1.14 8.67 -5.20
C GLU A 142 -0.16 8.72 -4.39
N ARG A 143 -0.81 7.57 -4.24
CA ARG A 143 -2.04 7.48 -3.47
C ARG A 143 -1.82 7.65 -1.97
N LEU A 144 -0.72 7.11 -1.45
CA LEU A 144 -0.33 7.31 -0.06
C LEU A 144 -0.03 8.79 0.25
N LEU A 145 0.55 9.54 -0.70
CA LEU A 145 0.74 10.99 -0.57
C LEU A 145 -0.60 11.73 -0.42
N VAL A 146 -1.62 11.34 -1.20
CA VAL A 146 -2.97 11.92 -1.10
C VAL A 146 -3.57 11.71 0.29
N PHE A 147 -3.35 10.55 0.90
CA PHE A 147 -3.85 10.28 2.25
C PHE A 147 -3.12 11.06 3.34
N GLY A 148 -1.83 11.37 3.17
CA GLY A 148 -1.05 12.13 4.15
C GLY A 148 -0.90 11.45 5.53
N LYS A 149 -1.13 10.13 5.61
CA LYS A 149 -1.11 9.36 6.86
C LYS A 149 0.12 8.45 6.95
N PRO A 150 0.52 8.00 8.17
CA PRO A 150 1.58 7.02 8.33
C PRO A 150 1.30 5.72 7.58
N TRP A 151 2.37 5.05 7.12
CA TRP A 151 2.26 3.76 6.45
C TRP A 151 3.54 2.93 6.58
N ALA A 152 3.40 1.60 6.50
CA ALA A 152 4.48 0.63 6.38
C ALA A 152 4.13 -0.40 5.29
N LEU A 153 4.93 -0.49 4.23
CA LEU A 153 4.70 -1.43 3.14
C LEU A 153 5.96 -2.23 2.82
N ILE A 154 5.77 -3.49 2.43
CA ILE A 154 6.86 -4.36 1.98
C ILE A 154 7.17 -4.06 0.51
N PHE A 155 8.43 -3.88 0.19
CA PHE A 155 8.90 -3.79 -1.20
C PHE A 155 10.13 -4.69 -1.39
N GLY A 156 10.30 -5.23 -2.60
CA GLY A 156 11.58 -5.80 -2.99
C GLY A 156 12.63 -4.70 -3.14
N ILE A 157 13.89 -4.99 -2.80
CA ILE A 157 14.98 -4.00 -2.84
C ILE A 157 15.17 -3.36 -4.22
N GLN A 158 14.85 -4.10 -5.27
CA GLN A 158 14.86 -3.64 -6.66
C GLN A 158 13.92 -2.47 -6.94
N ALA A 159 12.93 -2.20 -6.07
CA ALA A 159 12.07 -1.02 -6.22
C ALA A 159 12.89 0.28 -6.23
N LEU A 160 14.02 0.32 -5.53
CA LEU A 160 14.94 1.47 -5.48
C LEU A 160 15.72 1.68 -6.78
N ASN A 161 15.71 0.72 -7.71
CA ASN A 161 16.29 0.90 -9.04
C ASN A 161 15.37 1.70 -9.98
N SER A 162 14.14 2.01 -9.56
CA SER A 162 13.18 2.76 -10.35
C SER A 162 13.20 4.24 -9.96
N GLU A 163 13.59 5.09 -10.91
CA GLU A 163 13.55 6.55 -10.78
C GLU A 163 12.19 7.05 -10.27
N LYS A 164 11.10 6.68 -10.97
CA LYS A 164 9.73 7.05 -10.57
C LYS A 164 9.36 6.63 -9.14
N PHE A 165 9.85 5.49 -8.68
CA PHE A 165 9.59 5.04 -7.31
C PHE A 165 10.34 5.93 -6.32
N CYS A 166 11.62 6.20 -6.58
CA CYS A 166 12.47 7.05 -5.76
C CYS A 166 11.97 8.50 -5.72
N ASP A 167 11.56 9.07 -6.85
CA ASP A 167 11.00 10.43 -6.91
C ASP A 167 9.78 10.57 -6.01
N LYS A 168 8.84 9.61 -6.09
CA LYS A 168 7.65 9.63 -5.23
C LYS A 168 7.97 9.38 -3.76
N LEU A 169 8.95 8.51 -3.49
CA LEU A 169 9.37 8.23 -2.12
C LEU A 169 9.96 9.46 -1.43
N GLN A 170 10.71 10.29 -2.16
CA GLN A 170 11.31 11.52 -1.63
C GLN A 170 10.28 12.62 -1.33
N MET A 171 9.05 12.51 -1.85
CA MET A 171 7.98 13.48 -1.57
C MET A 171 7.34 13.30 -0.19
N PHE A 172 7.60 12.19 0.50
CA PHE A 172 7.08 11.98 1.85
C PHE A 172 7.86 12.80 2.88
N GLU A 173 7.19 13.19 3.97
CA GLU A 173 7.80 14.01 5.02
C GLU A 173 8.92 13.29 5.76
N LYS A 174 8.77 11.99 6.02
CA LYS A 174 9.77 11.19 6.72
C LYS A 174 9.79 9.77 6.15
N PRO A 175 10.33 9.56 4.94
CA PRO A 175 10.48 8.22 4.37
C PRO A 175 11.53 7.45 5.17
N GLN A 176 11.22 6.21 5.53
CA GLN A 176 12.06 5.38 6.38
C GLN A 176 12.24 4.01 5.76
N TYR A 177 13.41 3.42 5.98
CA TYR A 177 13.87 2.20 5.39
C TYR A 177 14.30 1.22 6.48
N ILE A 178 13.78 0.01 6.41
CA ILE A 178 14.17 -1.07 7.31
C ILE A 178 14.67 -2.25 6.47
N HIS A 179 15.97 -2.50 6.58
CA HIS A 179 16.57 -3.72 6.05
C HIS A 179 16.33 -4.89 7.00
N LEU A 180 16.17 -6.09 6.44
CA LEU A 180 16.11 -7.34 7.21
C LEU A 180 17.35 -8.17 6.91
N LYS A 181 18.18 -8.44 7.93
CA LYS A 181 19.37 -9.31 7.79
C LYS A 181 19.00 -10.68 7.24
N ARG A 182 17.91 -11.26 7.76
CA ARG A 182 17.29 -12.46 7.19
C ARG A 182 16.19 -12.06 6.20
N ARG A 183 16.36 -12.50 4.95
CA ARG A 183 15.37 -12.29 3.89
C ARG A 183 14.03 -12.92 4.25
N MET A 184 12.96 -12.15 4.03
CA MET A 184 11.59 -12.64 4.12
C MET A 184 11.37 -13.80 3.15
N CYS A 185 10.48 -14.70 3.54
CA CYS A 185 9.98 -15.76 2.67
C CYS A 185 8.51 -15.49 2.36
N PHE A 186 8.05 -15.94 1.20
CA PHE A 186 6.67 -15.79 0.78
C PHE A 186 6.12 -17.15 0.34
N THR A 187 4.80 -17.30 0.40
CA THR A 187 4.11 -18.55 0.05
C THR A 187 2.93 -18.27 -0.88
N LYS A 188 2.64 -19.21 -1.78
CA LYS A 188 1.38 -19.22 -2.55
C LYS A 188 0.22 -19.87 -1.76
N ASP A 189 0.51 -20.69 -0.76
CA ASP A 189 -0.48 -21.25 0.17
C ASP A 189 -0.27 -20.63 1.55
N HIS A 190 -1.12 -19.68 1.94
CA HIS A 190 -1.03 -19.03 3.26
C HIS A 190 -1.69 -19.83 4.39
N ILE A 191 -2.33 -20.96 4.08
CA ILE A 191 -3.06 -21.79 5.05
C ILE A 191 -2.19 -22.96 5.50
N ASN A 192 -1.56 -23.70 4.58
CA ASN A 192 -0.88 -24.97 4.89
C ASN A 192 0.63 -24.99 4.62
N TYR A 193 1.28 -23.84 4.43
CA TYR A 193 2.72 -23.82 4.15
C TYR A 193 3.56 -24.36 5.31
N ASP A 194 4.60 -25.11 4.95
CA ASP A 194 5.69 -25.48 5.85
C ASP A 194 6.78 -24.40 5.79
N VAL A 195 6.88 -23.63 6.86
CA VAL A 195 7.81 -22.52 6.97
C VAL A 195 9.28 -22.94 6.80
N MET A 196 9.62 -24.19 7.16
CA MET A 196 10.99 -24.72 7.05
C MET A 196 11.38 -25.01 5.59
N LYS A 197 10.38 -25.19 4.72
CA LYS A 197 10.55 -25.58 3.31
C LYS A 197 10.35 -24.43 2.33
N LEU A 198 10.05 -23.22 2.82
CA LEU A 198 9.89 -22.07 1.93
C LEU A 198 11.18 -21.74 1.20
N SER A 199 11.05 -21.53 -0.12
CA SER A 199 12.14 -21.03 -0.95
C SER A 199 12.41 -19.55 -0.62
N ARG A 200 13.69 -19.21 -0.46
CA ARG A 200 14.08 -17.80 -0.31
C ARG A 200 14.00 -17.11 -1.67
N PRO A 201 13.34 -15.94 -1.78
CA PRO A 201 13.34 -15.16 -3.02
C PRO A 201 14.76 -14.75 -3.41
N SER A 202 15.05 -14.64 -4.71
CA SER A 202 16.39 -14.29 -5.21
C SER A 202 16.90 -12.95 -4.67
N PHE A 203 16.01 -11.98 -4.48
CA PHE A 203 16.32 -10.65 -3.95
C PHE A 203 15.71 -10.45 -2.56
N ALA A 204 16.34 -9.61 -1.75
CA ALA A 204 15.82 -9.24 -0.44
C ALA A 204 14.57 -8.34 -0.55
N SER A 205 13.73 -8.42 0.46
CA SER A 205 12.65 -7.48 0.71
C SER A 205 13.01 -6.56 1.88
N MET A 206 12.40 -5.38 1.90
CA MET A 206 12.52 -4.39 2.96
C MET A 206 11.15 -3.85 3.33
N TRP A 207 11.06 -3.26 4.52
CA TRP A 207 9.95 -2.36 4.81
C TRP A 207 10.35 -0.95 4.41
N ILE A 208 9.47 -0.27 3.70
CA ILE A 208 9.52 1.18 3.56
C ILE A 208 8.34 1.75 4.33
N CYS A 209 8.59 2.84 5.04
CA CYS A 209 7.62 3.46 5.92
C CYS A 209 7.60 4.97 5.74
N ASN A 210 6.57 5.60 6.27
CA ASN A 210 6.53 7.06 6.46
C ASN A 210 5.97 7.38 7.85
N LYS A 211 6.67 8.24 8.60
CA LYS A 211 6.25 8.73 9.93
C LYS A 211 5.91 7.64 10.95
N LEU A 212 6.72 6.58 11.03
CA LEU A 212 6.49 5.47 11.94
C LEU A 212 7.53 5.35 13.06
N PHE A 213 8.78 5.64 12.74
CA PHE A 213 9.90 5.40 13.65
C PHE A 213 10.70 6.67 13.93
N GLU A 214 11.52 6.63 14.96
CA GLU A 214 12.47 7.70 15.26
C GLU A 214 13.59 7.74 14.22
N ASN A 215 14.18 6.58 13.90
CA ASN A 215 15.28 6.45 12.95
C ASN A 215 14.80 6.21 11.52
N ASP A 216 15.43 6.89 10.56
CA ASP A 216 15.11 6.78 9.13
C ASP A 216 15.65 5.52 8.48
N ILE A 217 16.81 5.03 8.92
CA ILE A 217 17.42 3.79 8.41
C ILE A 217 17.63 2.84 9.57
N GLN A 218 17.14 1.61 9.43
CA GLN A 218 17.23 0.57 10.44
C GLN A 218 17.61 -0.77 9.82
N VAL A 219 18.22 -1.63 10.62
CA VAL A 219 18.54 -3.01 10.24
C VAL A 219 18.00 -3.94 11.32
N TRP A 220 16.99 -4.73 11.00
CA TRP A 220 16.41 -5.72 11.91
C TRP A 220 16.90 -7.13 11.58
N LYS A 221 16.85 -8.03 12.57
CA LYS A 221 17.32 -9.42 12.39
C LYS A 221 16.50 -10.19 11.34
N GLY A 222 15.20 -9.94 11.24
CA GLY A 222 14.28 -10.73 10.44
C GLY A 222 13.99 -12.10 11.08
N VAL A 223 13.06 -12.87 10.49
CA VAL A 223 12.69 -14.19 11.02
C VAL A 223 13.77 -15.22 10.71
N ASP A 224 14.20 -15.95 11.75
CA ASP A 224 14.99 -17.17 11.57
C ASP A 224 14.09 -18.38 11.36
N TYR A 225 13.72 -18.59 10.10
CA TYR A 225 12.91 -19.73 9.70
C TYR A 225 13.57 -21.08 9.96
N LYS A 226 14.89 -21.17 9.79
CA LYS A 226 15.60 -22.47 9.81
C LYS A 226 16.11 -22.84 11.19
N LYS A 227 16.13 -21.90 12.14
CA LYS A 227 16.75 -22.05 13.47
C LYS A 227 18.16 -22.65 13.36
N ASP A 228 18.87 -22.25 12.31
CA ASP A 228 20.11 -22.91 11.88
C ASP A 228 21.33 -22.44 12.69
N GLY A 229 21.13 -21.56 13.68
CA GLY A 229 22.18 -21.04 14.54
C GLY A 229 23.22 -20.18 13.82
N LYS A 230 23.03 -19.91 12.52
CA LYS A 230 23.96 -19.13 11.71
C LYS A 230 23.76 -17.64 11.96
N GLU A 231 24.73 -16.98 12.57
CA GLU A 231 24.81 -15.52 12.50
C GLU A 231 25.29 -15.13 11.11
N PHE A 232 24.51 -14.31 10.41
CA PHE A 232 24.91 -13.77 9.12
C PHE A 232 25.46 -12.37 9.37
N PHE A 233 26.79 -12.28 9.33
CA PHE A 233 27.55 -11.03 9.24
C PHE A 233 27.46 -10.48 7.82
#